data_AF-A0A3P8PXK7-F1
#
_entry.id   AF-A0A3P8PXK7-F1
#
_cell.length_a   1.000
_cell.length_b   1.000
_cell.length_c   1.000
_cell.angle_alpha   90.00
_cell.angle_beta   90.00
_cell.angle_gamma   90.00
#
_symmetry.space_group_name_H-M   'P 1'
#
loop_
_entity.id
_entity.type
_entity.pdbx_description
1 polymer ?
#
loop_
_entity_poly.entity_id
_entity_poly.type
_entity_poly.pdbx_seq_one_letter_code
_entity_poly.pdbx_strand_id
1 'polypeptide(L)'
;MLSGLSRMFFLGVTCLLMSSGYTRAETTVSPQRKPPCDSQICRLSHVQSVTCEGFQANLQCGEGQVLVIHGANYGRRDKTTCSAGRPASQLQVVQCSSQTSTNVVAESCNGKNSCTISASNSVFGDPCVGTYKYLEVDYTCQFQTVTCEESEANLQCGKGQILVIHRADYGRHDQTTCSNLQPHCRLRDVQCSSPESIEVIAASCNGKNSCNISASNSVFGNPCFGTSKYLEVDYTCQFQSVTCEGSQANLQCEKGQVLVIHGADYGRHDKTTCSAGRPASQLQVVQCSSQTSTSVVAESCNGKNSCTISASNSVFGDPCFGTYKYLEVVYTCQFQSATCEGSQANLQCEKGQVLVIHGANYGRRDKTTCSDGRPASQLQVVQCSSQTSTKVVAERCNGKNSCTISASNSVFGDPCVGTYKYLEVDYTCQ
;
A
#
# COMPACT_ATOMS: atom_id res chain seq x y z
N MET A 1 -43.81 65.80 -26.06
CA MET A 1 -42.94 64.97 -26.93
C MET A 1 -41.75 64.48 -26.12
N LEU A 2 -41.38 63.21 -26.34
CA LEU A 2 -40.16 62.50 -25.91
C LEU A 2 -40.07 61.96 -24.48
N SER A 3 -40.36 60.67 -24.42
CA SER A 3 -40.04 59.65 -23.43
C SER A 3 -38.53 59.37 -23.32
N GLY A 4 -38.03 59.12 -22.11
CA GLY A 4 -36.67 58.59 -21.87
C GLY A 4 -36.69 57.47 -20.83
N LEU A 5 -36.84 56.22 -21.28
CA LEU A 5 -36.61 55.02 -20.47
C LEU A 5 -35.10 54.72 -20.42
N SER A 6 -34.53 54.72 -19.21
CA SER A 6 -33.17 54.24 -18.96
C SER A 6 -33.14 52.71 -19.02
N ARG A 7 -32.42 52.14 -19.99
CA ARG A 7 -32.14 50.70 -20.07
C ARG A 7 -30.73 50.44 -19.53
N MET A 8 -30.65 49.75 -18.38
CA MET A 8 -29.43 49.07 -17.93
C MET A 8 -29.12 47.92 -18.90
N PHE A 9 -27.94 47.95 -19.51
CA PHE A 9 -27.39 46.83 -20.28
C PHE A 9 -26.70 45.84 -19.33
N PHE A 10 -27.27 44.65 -19.14
CA PHE A 10 -26.52 43.48 -18.66
C PHE A 10 -25.76 42.89 -19.84
N LEU A 11 -24.42 42.98 -19.83
CA LEU A 11 -23.55 42.27 -20.77
C LEU A 11 -23.45 40.81 -20.33
N GLY A 12 -24.42 39.99 -20.76
CA GLY A 12 -24.26 38.54 -20.78
C GLY A 12 -23.34 38.15 -21.94
N VAL A 13 -22.14 37.66 -21.64
CA VAL A 13 -21.22 37.13 -22.65
C VAL A 13 -21.78 35.80 -23.14
N THR A 14 -22.55 35.84 -24.23
CA THR A 14 -22.96 34.65 -24.98
C THR A 14 -21.82 34.22 -25.91
N CYS A 15 -21.24 33.06 -25.64
CA CYS A 15 -20.19 32.46 -26.46
C CYS A 15 -20.81 31.86 -27.73
N LEU A 16 -20.46 32.41 -28.90
CA LEU A 16 -20.90 31.94 -30.21
C LEU A 16 -20.27 30.58 -30.55
N LEU A 17 -21.11 29.64 -30.99
CA LEU A 17 -20.70 28.33 -31.51
C LEU A 17 -20.16 28.51 -32.94
N MET A 18 -18.89 28.18 -33.15
CA MET A 18 -18.34 27.88 -34.47
C MET A 18 -17.92 26.40 -34.46
N SER A 19 -18.77 25.54 -35.00
CA SER A 19 -18.47 24.12 -35.20
C SER A 19 -17.79 23.93 -36.56
N SER A 20 -16.46 23.79 -36.55
CA SER A 20 -15.70 23.29 -37.70
C SER A 20 -15.49 21.80 -37.55
N GLY A 21 -16.19 21.02 -38.38
CA GLY A 21 -16.05 19.56 -38.42
C GLY A 21 -14.72 19.17 -39.06
N TYR A 22 -13.84 18.56 -38.28
CA TYR A 22 -12.72 17.76 -38.77
C TYR A 22 -12.90 16.32 -38.29
N THR A 23 -13.22 15.43 -39.21
CA THR A 23 -13.19 13.97 -39.00
C THR A 23 -11.73 13.53 -38.92
N ARG A 24 -11.26 13.16 -37.71
CA ARG A 24 -9.96 12.52 -37.50
C ARG A 24 -10.14 11.01 -37.55
N ALA A 25 -9.32 10.36 -38.38
CA ALA A 25 -9.30 8.91 -38.55
C ALA A 25 -9.01 8.19 -37.22
N GLU A 26 -9.81 7.17 -36.93
CA GLU A 26 -9.62 6.25 -35.80
C GLU A 26 -8.49 5.26 -36.14
N THR A 27 -7.28 5.56 -35.68
CA THR A 27 -6.30 4.51 -35.41
C THR A 27 -6.52 4.00 -34.00
N THR A 28 -7.05 2.78 -33.89
CA THR A 28 -7.16 2.02 -32.64
C THR A 28 -5.77 1.68 -32.12
N VAL A 29 -5.19 2.58 -31.35
CA VAL A 29 -4.07 2.28 -30.46
C VAL A 29 -4.62 2.48 -29.06
N SER A 30 -4.92 1.37 -28.39
CA SER A 30 -5.21 1.37 -26.96
C SER A 30 -4.02 2.03 -26.26
N PRO A 31 -4.20 3.11 -25.46
CA PRO A 31 -3.10 3.64 -24.68
C PRO A 31 -2.69 2.55 -23.70
N GLN A 32 -1.51 1.98 -23.91
CA GLN A 32 -0.88 1.12 -22.92
C GLN A 32 -0.72 1.96 -21.66
N ARG A 33 -1.60 1.75 -20.66
CA ARG A 33 -1.39 2.27 -19.30
C ARG A 33 -0.03 1.74 -18.87
N LYS A 34 0.98 2.61 -18.78
CA LYS A 34 2.21 2.29 -18.06
C LYS A 34 1.80 1.79 -16.67
N PRO A 35 2.43 0.73 -16.15
CA PRO A 35 2.06 0.19 -14.85
C PRO A 35 2.09 1.31 -13.80
N PRO A 36 1.15 1.32 -12.84
CA PRO A 36 1.20 2.27 -11.73
C PRO A 36 2.51 1.99 -10.98
N CYS A 37 3.44 2.94 -11.04
CA CYS A 37 4.82 2.90 -10.57
C CYS A 37 5.84 2.02 -11.29
N ASP A 38 6.87 2.68 -11.85
CA ASP A 38 8.14 2.05 -12.25
C ASP A 38 9.29 2.25 -11.22
N SER A 39 9.04 2.95 -10.11
CA SER A 39 10.08 3.15 -9.09
C SER A 39 10.23 1.93 -8.18
N GLN A 40 11.47 1.56 -7.88
CA GLN A 40 11.77 0.42 -7.01
C GLN A 40 11.16 0.61 -5.61
N ILE A 41 11.20 1.83 -5.08
CA ILE A 41 10.61 2.23 -3.78
C ILE A 41 9.10 1.93 -3.73
N CYS A 42 8.37 2.11 -4.85
CA CYS A 42 6.94 1.80 -4.91
C CYS A 42 6.66 0.29 -4.81
N ARG A 43 7.44 -0.56 -5.50
CA ARG A 43 7.29 -2.03 -5.44
C ARG A 43 7.51 -2.61 -4.04
N LEU A 44 8.28 -1.91 -3.21
CA LEU A 44 8.55 -2.34 -1.85
C LEU A 44 7.35 -2.09 -0.93
N SER A 45 6.47 -1.14 -1.24
CA SER A 45 5.38 -0.70 -0.35
C SER A 45 4.26 -1.72 -0.08
N HIS A 46 4.31 -2.88 -0.72
CA HIS A 46 3.20 -3.82 -0.85
C HIS A 46 3.01 -4.69 0.39
N VAL A 47 1.75 -4.90 0.76
CA VAL A 47 1.30 -5.77 1.84
C VAL A 47 0.60 -6.98 1.24
N GLN A 48 1.00 -8.17 1.69
CA GLN A 48 0.35 -9.42 1.30
C GLN A 48 -0.61 -9.91 2.38
N SER A 49 -1.80 -10.31 1.95
CA SER A 49 -2.83 -10.94 2.80
C SER A 49 -3.24 -12.28 2.22
N VAL A 50 -3.32 -13.31 3.08
CA VAL A 50 -3.73 -14.67 2.70
C VAL A 50 -4.94 -15.09 3.51
N THR A 51 -5.97 -15.58 2.82
CA THR A 51 -7.24 -16.02 3.41
C THR A 51 -7.69 -17.34 2.81
N CYS A 52 -7.92 -18.37 3.64
CA CYS A 52 -8.30 -19.69 3.14
C CYS A 52 -9.73 -19.74 2.56
N GLU A 53 -10.01 -20.69 1.67
CA GLU A 53 -11.36 -20.88 1.11
C GLU A 53 -12.41 -21.12 2.20
N GLY A 54 -13.52 -20.39 2.12
CA GLY A 54 -14.59 -20.35 3.12
C GLY A 54 -14.41 -19.29 4.21
N PHE A 55 -13.34 -18.50 4.15
CA PHE A 55 -13.01 -17.43 5.11
C PHE A 55 -13.19 -16.06 4.44
N GLN A 56 -13.26 -14.99 5.24
CA GLN A 56 -13.32 -13.60 4.74
C GLN A 56 -11.98 -12.90 4.92
N ALA A 57 -11.48 -12.28 3.85
CA ALA A 57 -10.32 -11.41 3.89
C ALA A 57 -10.79 -10.03 4.36
N ASN A 58 -10.11 -9.47 5.35
CA ASN A 58 -10.37 -8.14 5.89
C ASN A 58 -9.14 -7.27 5.63
N LEU A 59 -9.23 -6.38 4.65
CA LEU A 59 -8.17 -5.44 4.27
C LEU A 59 -8.49 -4.08 4.90
N GLN A 60 -7.51 -3.44 5.49
CA GLN A 60 -7.68 -2.19 6.24
C GLN A 60 -6.46 -1.30 6.09
N CYS A 61 -6.69 0.01 6.00
CA CYS A 61 -5.65 1.03 6.01
C CYS A 61 -5.81 2.00 7.19
N GLY A 62 -4.76 2.79 7.44
CA GLY A 62 -4.76 3.88 8.42
C GLY A 62 -5.66 5.04 8.06
N GLU A 63 -5.80 5.97 9.00
CA GLU A 63 -6.66 7.14 8.79
C GLU A 63 -6.15 7.97 7.60
N GLY A 64 -7.07 8.42 6.75
CA GLY A 64 -6.74 9.17 5.54
C GLY A 64 -6.12 8.33 4.41
N GLN A 65 -5.91 7.02 4.60
CA GLN A 65 -5.39 6.12 3.58
C GLN A 65 -6.50 5.27 2.96
N VAL A 66 -6.27 4.87 1.71
CA VAL A 66 -7.15 3.96 0.97
C VAL A 66 -6.40 2.76 0.44
N LEU A 67 -7.13 1.67 0.26
CA LEU A 67 -6.65 0.44 -0.35
C LEU A 67 -6.42 0.66 -1.85
N VAL A 68 -5.26 0.23 -2.32
CA VAL A 68 -4.91 0.12 -3.73
C VAL A 68 -4.45 -1.31 -4.00
N ILE A 69 -5.27 -2.07 -4.73
CA ILE A 69 -5.04 -3.47 -5.06
C ILE A 69 -4.14 -3.56 -6.30
N HIS A 70 -3.04 -4.29 -6.16
CA HIS A 70 -2.07 -4.53 -7.24
C HIS A 70 -2.21 -5.93 -7.84
N GLY A 71 -2.60 -6.90 -7.02
CA GLY A 71 -2.81 -8.27 -7.48
C GLY A 71 -3.68 -9.06 -6.52
N ALA A 72 -4.41 -10.03 -7.05
CA ALA A 72 -5.03 -11.05 -6.22
C ALA A 72 -5.08 -12.40 -6.93
N ASN A 73 -5.14 -13.47 -6.16
CA ASN A 73 -5.29 -14.82 -6.65
C ASN A 73 -6.17 -15.65 -5.72
N TYR A 74 -7.38 -15.97 -6.16
CA TYR A 74 -8.15 -17.07 -5.57
C TYR A 74 -7.77 -18.38 -6.28
N GLY A 75 -7.13 -19.28 -5.56
CA GLY A 75 -6.60 -20.52 -6.13
C GLY A 75 -5.65 -21.24 -5.18
N ARG A 76 -4.61 -21.88 -5.70
CA ARG A 76 -3.56 -22.51 -4.91
C ARG A 76 -2.25 -22.48 -5.69
N ARG A 77 -1.19 -21.96 -5.06
CA ARG A 77 0.17 -21.83 -5.59
C ARG A 77 1.20 -22.72 -4.90
N ASP A 78 0.85 -23.26 -3.73
CA ASP A 78 1.72 -24.15 -2.96
C ASP A 78 0.93 -25.19 -2.14
N LYS A 79 1.64 -26.18 -1.59
CA LYS A 79 1.05 -27.28 -0.81
C LYS A 79 0.87 -26.98 0.67
N THR A 80 1.44 -25.88 1.17
CA THR A 80 1.59 -25.58 2.60
C THR A 80 0.59 -24.55 3.10
N THR A 81 0.27 -23.55 2.30
CA THR A 81 -0.68 -22.48 2.59
C THR A 81 -2.07 -23.07 2.72
N CYS A 82 -2.75 -22.76 3.82
CA CYS A 82 -4.09 -23.27 4.12
C CYS A 82 -4.20 -24.81 4.03
N SER A 83 -3.16 -25.54 4.45
CA SER A 83 -3.09 -27.01 4.32
C SER A 83 -3.54 -27.80 5.57
N ALA A 84 -3.66 -27.13 6.72
CA ALA A 84 -3.93 -27.79 7.99
C ALA A 84 -5.27 -28.56 7.98
N GLY A 85 -5.22 -29.85 8.35
CA GLY A 85 -6.40 -30.73 8.40
C GLY A 85 -6.99 -31.09 7.03
N ARG A 86 -6.32 -30.73 5.93
CA ARG A 86 -6.82 -31.00 4.57
C ARG A 86 -6.25 -32.32 4.02
N PRO A 87 -7.07 -33.16 3.36
CA PRO A 87 -6.58 -34.34 2.66
C PRO A 87 -5.52 -34.00 1.62
N ALA A 88 -4.51 -34.86 1.47
CA ALA A 88 -3.43 -34.64 0.52
C ALA A 88 -3.92 -34.47 -0.94
N SER A 89 -5.07 -35.06 -1.29
CA SER A 89 -5.70 -34.90 -2.60
C SER A 89 -6.11 -33.46 -2.91
N GLN A 90 -6.54 -32.69 -1.90
CA GLN A 90 -6.96 -31.29 -2.05
C GLN A 90 -5.80 -30.30 -2.17
N LEU A 91 -4.55 -30.77 -2.00
CA LEU A 91 -3.34 -29.94 -1.94
C LEU A 91 -2.40 -30.16 -3.14
N GLN A 92 -2.70 -31.10 -4.04
CA GLN A 92 -1.77 -31.46 -5.13
C GLN A 92 -1.72 -30.42 -6.24
N VAL A 93 -2.86 -29.81 -6.60
CA VAL A 93 -2.95 -28.86 -7.71
C VAL A 93 -2.50 -27.48 -7.23
N VAL A 94 -1.25 -27.14 -7.53
CA VAL A 94 -0.61 -25.87 -7.13
C VAL A 94 -0.43 -24.89 -8.29
N GLN A 95 -0.88 -25.24 -9.50
CA GLN A 95 -0.98 -24.31 -10.62
C GLN A 95 -2.45 -23.95 -10.82
N CYS A 96 -3.05 -23.41 -9.76
CA CYS A 96 -4.45 -23.03 -9.74
C CYS A 96 -4.59 -21.54 -9.47
N SER A 97 -5.16 -20.83 -10.43
CA SER A 97 -5.38 -19.39 -10.36
C SER A 97 -6.69 -19.02 -11.07
N SER A 98 -7.47 -18.13 -10.44
CA SER A 98 -8.59 -17.48 -11.09
C SER A 98 -8.12 -16.18 -11.74
N GLN A 99 -8.33 -16.07 -13.06
CA GLN A 99 -7.91 -14.89 -13.86
C GLN A 99 -8.68 -13.62 -13.52
N THR A 100 -9.85 -13.73 -12.88
CA THR A 100 -10.69 -12.58 -12.51
C THR A 100 -10.39 -12.04 -11.12
N SER A 101 -9.59 -12.75 -10.31
CA SER A 101 -9.36 -12.45 -8.89
C SER A 101 -8.98 -10.99 -8.66
N THR A 102 -7.98 -10.48 -9.38
CA THR A 102 -7.50 -9.10 -9.23
C THR A 102 -8.61 -8.09 -9.47
N ASN A 103 -9.38 -8.23 -10.56
CA ASN A 103 -10.45 -7.28 -10.89
C ASN A 103 -11.57 -7.33 -9.85
N VAL A 104 -11.98 -8.53 -9.43
CA VAL A 104 -13.03 -8.70 -8.41
C VAL A 104 -12.63 -8.04 -7.08
N VAL A 105 -11.39 -8.21 -6.65
CA VAL A 105 -10.89 -7.59 -5.40
C VAL A 105 -10.72 -6.08 -5.59
N ALA A 106 -10.17 -5.63 -6.71
CA ALA A 106 -9.98 -4.21 -7.02
C ALA A 106 -11.32 -3.45 -7.06
N GLU A 107 -12.33 -3.96 -7.76
CA GLU A 107 -13.68 -3.38 -7.82
C GLU A 107 -14.34 -3.34 -6.44
N SER A 108 -14.07 -4.35 -5.60
CA SER A 108 -14.63 -4.44 -4.25
C SER A 108 -13.93 -3.50 -3.26
N CYS A 109 -12.63 -3.24 -3.41
CA CYS A 109 -11.80 -2.69 -2.35
C CYS A 109 -11.10 -1.36 -2.67
N ASN A 110 -10.80 -1.05 -3.94
CA ASN A 110 -10.04 0.15 -4.28
C ASN A 110 -10.73 1.44 -3.80
N GLY A 111 -9.94 2.38 -3.30
CA GLY A 111 -10.44 3.69 -2.82
C GLY A 111 -11.18 3.62 -1.49
N LYS A 112 -11.35 2.43 -0.89
CA LYS A 112 -11.92 2.29 0.45
C LYS A 112 -10.81 2.26 1.49
N ASN A 113 -11.07 2.79 2.67
CA ASN A 113 -10.19 2.61 3.82
C ASN A 113 -10.23 1.17 4.36
N SER A 114 -11.35 0.46 4.15
CA SER A 114 -11.59 -0.90 4.61
C SER A 114 -12.38 -1.72 3.59
N CYS A 115 -12.09 -3.02 3.51
CA CYS A 115 -12.78 -3.94 2.61
C CYS A 115 -12.85 -5.34 3.21
N THR A 116 -14.03 -5.96 3.14
CA THR A 116 -14.23 -7.38 3.46
C THR A 116 -14.67 -8.14 2.22
N ILE A 117 -13.96 -9.22 1.88
CA ILE A 117 -14.26 -10.06 0.71
C ILE A 117 -14.21 -11.55 1.06
N SER A 118 -15.21 -12.32 0.62
CA SER A 118 -15.30 -13.75 0.93
C SER A 118 -14.46 -14.58 -0.04
N ALA A 119 -13.46 -15.31 0.45
CA ALA A 119 -12.64 -16.23 -0.32
C ALA A 119 -13.44 -17.50 -0.68
N SER A 120 -14.26 -17.42 -1.73
CA SER A 120 -15.26 -18.45 -2.04
C SER A 120 -15.51 -18.59 -3.55
N ASN A 121 -15.92 -19.80 -3.94
CA ASN A 121 -16.35 -20.10 -5.31
C ASN A 121 -17.50 -19.20 -5.80
N SER A 122 -18.37 -18.73 -4.89
CA SER A 122 -19.47 -17.81 -5.25
C SER A 122 -19.00 -16.42 -5.65
N VAL A 123 -17.82 -15.99 -5.18
CA VAL A 123 -17.26 -14.67 -5.50
C VAL A 123 -16.32 -14.76 -6.70
N PHE A 124 -15.48 -15.80 -6.77
CA PHE A 124 -14.37 -15.88 -7.73
C PHE A 124 -14.52 -16.97 -8.80
N GLY A 125 -15.59 -17.77 -8.74
CA GLY A 125 -15.68 -19.05 -9.47
C GLY A 125 -14.79 -20.13 -8.86
N ASP A 126 -14.88 -21.36 -9.39
CA ASP A 126 -13.97 -22.45 -9.00
C ASP A 126 -12.92 -22.71 -10.09
N PRO A 127 -11.70 -22.16 -9.96
CA PRO A 127 -10.65 -22.36 -10.95
C PRO A 127 -10.06 -23.78 -10.97
N CYS A 128 -10.27 -24.59 -9.92
CA CYS A 128 -9.73 -25.93 -9.83
C CYS A 128 -10.58 -26.82 -8.89
N VAL A 129 -11.64 -27.40 -9.45
CA VAL A 129 -12.60 -28.24 -8.71
C VAL A 129 -11.89 -29.35 -7.93
N GLY A 130 -12.29 -29.52 -6.67
CA GLY A 130 -11.73 -30.53 -5.76
C GLY A 130 -10.40 -30.13 -5.10
N THR A 131 -9.84 -28.98 -5.44
CA THR A 131 -8.68 -28.39 -4.77
C THR A 131 -9.15 -27.36 -3.76
N TYR A 132 -8.61 -27.43 -2.54
CA TYR A 132 -8.89 -26.42 -1.52
C TYR A 132 -8.09 -25.17 -1.84
N LYS A 133 -8.71 -24.01 -1.91
CA LYS A 133 -8.09 -22.77 -2.39
C LYS A 133 -7.81 -21.80 -1.24
N TYR A 134 -7.14 -20.70 -1.57
CA TYR A 134 -6.99 -19.52 -0.74
C TYR A 134 -6.97 -18.29 -1.65
N LEU A 135 -7.43 -17.17 -1.09
CA LEU A 135 -7.29 -15.85 -1.66
C LEU A 135 -5.99 -15.23 -1.14
N GLU A 136 -5.08 -14.93 -2.05
CA GLU A 136 -3.92 -14.08 -1.82
C GLU A 136 -4.22 -12.70 -2.40
N VAL A 137 -3.99 -11.63 -1.64
CA VAL A 137 -4.17 -10.24 -2.09
C VAL A 137 -2.90 -9.46 -1.81
N ASP A 138 -2.45 -8.73 -2.81
CA ASP A 138 -1.30 -7.84 -2.79
C ASP A 138 -1.80 -6.40 -2.97
N TYR A 139 -1.58 -5.54 -1.97
CA TYR A 139 -2.15 -4.19 -1.92
C TYR A 139 -1.25 -3.20 -1.19
N THR A 140 -1.49 -1.91 -1.40
CA THR A 140 -0.86 -0.82 -0.64
C THR A 140 -1.92 0.02 0.07
N CYS A 141 -1.51 0.68 1.15
CA CYS A 141 -2.31 1.70 1.82
C CYS A 141 -1.74 3.08 1.49
N GLN A 142 -2.45 3.86 0.67
CA GLN A 142 -1.95 5.11 0.10
C GLN A 142 -2.79 6.30 0.56
N PHE A 143 -2.14 7.43 0.82
CA PHE A 143 -2.82 8.72 0.94
C PHE A 143 -3.19 9.20 -0.46
N GLN A 144 -4.43 9.66 -0.63
CA GLN A 144 -4.88 10.31 -1.87
C GLN A 144 -5.22 11.75 -1.59
N THR A 145 -4.66 12.65 -2.40
CA THR A 145 -4.88 14.10 -2.25
C THR A 145 -5.34 14.70 -3.56
N VAL A 146 -6.20 15.70 -3.44
CA VAL A 146 -6.70 16.50 -4.57
C VAL A 146 -6.39 17.96 -4.28
N THR A 147 -5.69 18.62 -5.21
CA THR A 147 -5.38 20.05 -5.12
C THR A 147 -5.90 20.75 -6.38
N CYS A 148 -6.78 21.74 -6.22
CA CYS A 148 -7.35 22.46 -7.34
C CYS A 148 -6.31 23.34 -8.06
N GLU A 149 -6.53 23.62 -9.35
CA GLU A 149 -5.65 24.49 -10.15
C GLU A 149 -5.40 25.84 -9.44
N GLU A 150 -4.14 26.30 -9.49
CA GLU A 150 -3.60 27.47 -8.79
C GLU A 150 -3.54 27.38 -7.24
N SER A 151 -3.78 26.20 -6.67
CA SER A 151 -3.54 25.92 -5.24
C SER A 151 -2.22 25.17 -5.02
N GLU A 152 -1.76 25.14 -3.77
CA GLU A 152 -0.53 24.43 -3.37
C GLU A 152 -0.89 23.11 -2.68
N ALA A 153 -0.33 22.01 -3.19
CA ALA A 153 -0.41 20.70 -2.55
C ALA A 153 0.68 20.61 -1.49
N ASN A 154 0.31 20.18 -0.28
CA ASN A 154 1.23 19.99 0.83
C ASN A 154 1.23 18.52 1.26
N LEU A 155 2.26 17.79 0.83
CA LEU A 155 2.45 16.36 1.14
C LEU A 155 3.40 16.25 2.33
N GLN A 156 3.01 15.49 3.36
CA GLN A 156 3.81 15.37 4.58
C GLN A 156 3.79 13.95 5.13
N CYS A 157 4.91 13.54 5.73
CA CYS A 157 5.07 12.30 6.45
C CYS A 157 5.53 12.54 7.89
N GLY A 158 5.32 11.54 8.76
CA GLY A 158 5.78 11.57 10.14
C GLY A 158 7.31 11.67 10.24
N LYS A 159 7.82 12.04 11.41
CA LYS A 159 9.27 12.26 11.63
C LYS A 159 10.09 11.05 11.20
N GLY A 160 11.11 11.28 10.37
CA GLY A 160 12.03 10.24 9.88
C GLY A 160 11.50 9.41 8.71
N GLN A 161 10.23 9.58 8.32
CA GLN A 161 9.68 8.97 7.12
C GLN A 161 9.88 9.87 5.91
N ILE A 162 9.88 9.26 4.73
CA ILE A 162 9.96 9.90 3.43
C ILE A 162 8.68 9.68 2.62
N LEU A 163 8.41 10.62 1.72
CA LEU A 163 7.38 10.54 0.70
C LEU A 163 7.82 9.57 -0.40
N VAL A 164 6.90 8.70 -0.78
CA VAL A 164 7.01 7.82 -1.94
C VAL A 164 5.76 8.04 -2.78
N ILE A 165 5.91 8.71 -3.93
CA ILE A 165 4.81 8.96 -4.85
C ILE A 165 4.54 7.71 -5.67
N HIS A 166 3.27 7.30 -5.71
CA HIS A 166 2.78 6.15 -6.45
C HIS A 166 2.12 6.55 -7.77
N ARG A 167 1.30 7.61 -7.73
CA ARG A 167 0.59 8.15 -8.89
C ARG A 167 0.47 9.66 -8.75
N ALA A 168 0.50 10.35 -9.88
CA ALA A 168 0.04 11.71 -9.94
C ALA A 168 -0.51 12.03 -11.33
N ASP A 169 -1.52 12.89 -11.36
CA ASP A 169 -2.08 13.38 -12.61
C ASP A 169 -2.60 14.81 -12.43
N TYR A 170 -2.11 15.73 -13.27
CA TYR A 170 -2.63 17.08 -13.36
C TYR A 170 -3.56 17.17 -14.56
N GLY A 171 -4.86 17.28 -14.29
CA GLY A 171 -5.86 17.17 -15.34
C GLY A 171 -7.28 17.30 -14.81
N ARG A 172 -8.21 16.59 -15.44
CA ARG A 172 -9.60 16.46 -14.99
C ARG A 172 -10.17 15.14 -15.46
N HIS A 173 -10.71 14.39 -14.51
CA HIS A 173 -11.35 13.07 -14.71
C HIS A 173 -12.84 13.05 -14.38
N ASP A 174 -13.35 14.12 -13.76
CA ASP A 174 -14.77 14.27 -13.47
C ASP A 174 -15.22 15.75 -13.43
N GLN A 175 -16.54 15.96 -13.46
CA GLN A 175 -17.15 17.30 -13.50
C GLN A 175 -17.37 17.93 -12.11
N THR A 176 -17.15 17.17 -11.04
CA THR A 176 -17.51 17.54 -9.67
C THR A 176 -16.32 18.00 -8.83
N THR A 177 -15.16 17.37 -9.00
CA THR A 177 -13.93 17.68 -8.32
C THR A 177 -13.46 19.08 -8.70
N CYS A 178 -13.17 19.91 -7.70
CA CYS A 178 -12.78 21.32 -7.89
C CYS A 178 -13.75 22.12 -8.78
N SER A 179 -15.05 21.83 -8.70
CA SER A 179 -16.09 22.50 -9.53
C SER A 179 -16.57 23.83 -8.95
N ASN A 180 -16.27 24.11 -7.69
CA ASN A 180 -16.71 25.32 -7.01
C ASN A 180 -16.30 26.58 -7.79
N LEU A 181 -17.28 27.41 -8.13
CA LEU A 181 -17.12 28.68 -8.85
C LEU A 181 -16.54 28.55 -10.28
N GLN A 182 -16.49 27.34 -10.85
CA GLN A 182 -16.10 27.14 -12.25
C GLN A 182 -17.33 27.11 -13.17
N PRO A 183 -17.29 27.78 -14.34
CA PRO A 183 -18.37 27.69 -15.30
C PRO A 183 -18.38 26.31 -15.98
N HIS A 184 -19.59 25.82 -16.32
CA HIS A 184 -19.79 24.47 -16.85
C HIS A 184 -18.90 24.13 -18.06
N CYS A 185 -18.57 25.11 -18.92
CA CYS A 185 -17.70 24.87 -20.07
C CYS A 185 -16.29 24.38 -19.67
N ARG A 186 -15.76 24.82 -18.53
CA ARG A 186 -14.43 24.43 -18.03
C ARG A 186 -14.40 23.07 -17.33
N LEU A 187 -15.55 22.44 -17.15
CA LEU A 187 -15.70 21.15 -16.44
C LEU A 187 -15.99 19.98 -17.39
N ARG A 188 -16.28 20.25 -18.68
CA ARG A 188 -16.76 19.21 -19.62
C ARG A 188 -15.70 18.21 -20.02
N ASP A 189 -14.47 18.66 -20.22
CA ASP A 189 -13.37 17.80 -20.63
C ASP A 189 -12.84 17.02 -19.43
N VAL A 190 -13.38 15.81 -19.28
CA VAL A 190 -13.04 14.85 -18.22
C VAL A 190 -12.09 13.76 -18.70
N GLN A 191 -11.54 13.91 -19.91
CA GLN A 191 -10.49 13.04 -20.45
C GLN A 191 -9.21 13.85 -20.60
N CYS A 192 -8.94 14.70 -19.60
CA CYS A 192 -7.77 15.54 -19.54
C CYS A 192 -6.78 14.97 -18.54
N SER A 193 -5.59 14.64 -19.02
CA SER A 193 -4.53 14.02 -18.22
C SER A 193 -3.17 14.53 -18.70
N SER A 194 -2.23 14.61 -17.78
CA SER A 194 -0.83 14.92 -18.03
C SER A 194 0.01 13.71 -17.61
N PRO A 195 0.35 12.81 -18.55
CA PRO A 195 1.12 11.59 -18.25
C PRO A 195 2.46 11.86 -17.56
N GLU A 196 3.07 13.02 -17.79
CA GLU A 196 4.34 13.44 -17.22
C GLU A 196 4.23 13.92 -15.76
N SER A 197 3.01 14.09 -15.23
CA SER A 197 2.78 14.59 -13.88
C SER A 197 3.48 13.76 -12.81
N ILE A 198 3.49 12.43 -12.96
CA ILE A 198 4.19 11.53 -12.05
C ILE A 198 5.70 11.78 -12.02
N GLU A 199 6.33 12.01 -13.17
CA GLU A 199 7.77 12.26 -13.24
C GLU A 199 8.15 13.59 -12.57
N VAL A 200 7.36 14.63 -12.84
CA VAL A 200 7.55 15.98 -12.27
C VAL A 200 7.47 15.95 -10.75
N ILE A 201 6.40 15.35 -10.20
CA ILE A 201 6.21 15.34 -8.74
C ILE A 201 7.14 14.33 -8.06
N ALA A 202 7.42 13.17 -8.67
CA ALA A 202 8.33 12.18 -8.10
C ALA A 202 9.73 12.77 -7.97
N ALA A 203 10.23 13.46 -9.01
CA ALA A 203 11.51 14.16 -8.96
C ALA A 203 11.53 15.28 -7.89
N SER A 204 10.38 15.90 -7.64
CA SER A 204 10.26 17.00 -6.69
C SER A 204 10.07 16.54 -5.24
N CYS A 205 9.42 15.40 -5.00
CA CYS A 205 8.92 15.02 -3.68
C CYS A 205 9.49 13.72 -3.12
N ASN A 206 9.88 12.74 -3.95
CA ASN A 206 10.37 11.46 -3.43
C ASN A 206 11.60 11.66 -2.54
N GLY A 207 11.66 10.88 -1.46
CA GLY A 207 12.78 10.92 -0.51
C GLY A 207 12.75 12.11 0.46
N LYS A 208 11.79 13.04 0.31
CA LYS A 208 11.61 14.16 1.25
C LYS A 208 10.60 13.79 2.34
N ASN A 209 10.75 14.36 3.53
CA ASN A 209 9.75 14.20 4.59
C ASN A 209 8.50 15.05 4.34
N SER A 210 8.65 16.20 3.69
CA SER A 210 7.56 17.07 3.24
C SER A 210 7.86 17.66 1.87
N CYS A 211 6.81 17.94 1.11
CA CYS A 211 6.90 18.51 -0.23
C CYS A 211 5.72 19.43 -0.49
N ASN A 212 6.03 20.66 -0.91
CA ASN A 212 5.04 21.60 -1.41
C ASN A 212 5.19 21.72 -2.93
N ILE A 213 4.07 21.64 -3.65
CA ILE A 213 4.05 21.77 -5.11
C ILE A 213 2.79 22.49 -5.59
N SER A 214 2.96 23.44 -6.50
CA SER A 214 1.84 24.19 -7.09
C SER A 214 1.13 23.36 -8.15
N ALA A 215 -0.19 23.21 -8.04
CA ALA A 215 -1.03 22.58 -9.05
C ALA A 215 -1.31 23.57 -10.20
N SER A 216 -0.30 23.86 -11.02
CA SER A 216 -0.38 24.91 -12.04
C SER A 216 0.24 24.51 -13.36
N ASN A 217 -0.15 25.24 -14.41
CA ASN A 217 0.33 25.03 -15.77
C ASN A 217 1.84 25.29 -15.93
N SER A 218 2.45 26.06 -15.04
CA SER A 218 3.89 26.32 -15.05
C SER A 218 4.71 25.13 -14.56
N VAL A 219 4.14 24.28 -13.70
CA VAL A 219 4.79 23.09 -13.15
C VAL A 219 4.54 21.87 -14.03
N PHE A 220 3.29 21.65 -14.43
CA PHE A 220 2.86 20.41 -15.11
C PHE A 220 2.53 20.59 -16.60
N GLY A 221 2.68 21.81 -17.14
CA GLY A 221 2.16 22.14 -18.47
C GLY A 221 0.63 22.27 -18.48
N ASN A 222 0.08 22.57 -19.66
CA ASN A 222 -1.37 22.72 -19.84
C ASN A 222 -1.92 21.61 -20.75
N PRO A 223 -2.33 20.46 -20.20
CA PRO A 223 -2.79 19.31 -20.98
C PRO A 223 -4.11 19.56 -21.73
N CYS A 224 -4.95 20.49 -21.24
CA CYS A 224 -6.25 20.80 -21.83
C CYS A 224 -6.60 22.30 -21.67
N PHE A 225 -6.41 23.07 -22.75
CA PHE A 225 -6.70 24.50 -22.76
C PHE A 225 -8.18 24.80 -22.51
N GLY A 226 -8.46 25.80 -21.67
CA GLY A 226 -9.81 26.20 -21.31
C GLY A 226 -10.47 25.33 -20.23
N THR A 227 -9.97 24.13 -19.97
CA THR A 227 -10.45 23.25 -18.90
C THR A 227 -9.78 23.60 -17.58
N SER A 228 -10.58 23.70 -16.52
CA SER A 228 -10.05 23.86 -15.17
C SER A 228 -9.49 22.52 -14.71
N LYS A 229 -8.29 22.48 -14.15
CA LYS A 229 -7.63 21.22 -13.76
C LYS A 229 -7.56 21.06 -12.24
N TYR A 230 -7.10 19.91 -11.81
CA TYR A 230 -6.67 19.63 -10.45
C TYR A 230 -5.55 18.59 -10.49
N LEU A 231 -4.72 18.60 -9.46
CA LEU A 231 -3.66 17.64 -9.24
C LEU A 231 -4.17 16.55 -8.29
N GLU A 232 -4.23 15.32 -8.77
CA GLU A 232 -4.36 14.12 -7.93
C GLU A 232 -2.96 13.58 -7.61
N VAL A 233 -2.72 13.23 -6.35
CA VAL A 233 -1.47 12.57 -5.92
C VAL A 233 -1.78 11.44 -4.96
N ASP A 234 -1.27 10.26 -5.28
CA ASP A 234 -1.30 9.07 -4.44
C ASP A 234 0.12 8.81 -3.90
N TYR A 235 0.29 8.72 -2.57
CA TYR A 235 1.60 8.55 -1.95
C TYR A 235 1.58 7.70 -0.67
N THR A 236 2.75 7.19 -0.26
CA THR A 236 2.96 6.51 1.02
C THR A 236 4.06 7.18 1.83
N CYS A 237 4.05 6.94 3.15
CA CYS A 237 5.08 7.38 4.08
C CYS A 237 5.84 6.19 4.65
N GLN A 238 7.16 6.17 4.47
CA GLN A 238 8.01 5.01 4.80
C GLN A 238 9.38 5.43 5.33
N PHE A 239 10.01 4.57 6.13
CA PHE A 239 11.42 4.75 6.46
C PHE A 239 12.29 4.22 5.33
N GLN A 240 13.36 4.94 5.02
CA GLN A 240 14.35 4.53 4.03
C GLN A 240 15.74 4.55 4.68
N SER A 241 16.52 3.51 4.41
CA SER A 241 17.92 3.42 4.80
C SER A 241 18.77 3.14 3.58
N VAL A 242 19.81 3.94 3.36
CA VAL A 242 20.81 3.73 2.30
C VAL A 242 22.16 3.46 2.96
N THR A 243 22.82 2.37 2.58
CA THR A 243 24.08 1.93 3.17
C THR A 243 25.05 1.50 2.08
N CYS A 244 26.21 2.14 2.00
CA CYS A 244 27.20 1.83 0.97
C CYS A 244 27.84 0.44 1.18
N GLU A 245 28.25 -0.20 0.08
CA GLU A 245 28.94 -1.51 0.13
C GLU A 245 30.15 -1.49 1.07
N GLY A 246 30.23 -2.49 1.95
CA GLY A 246 31.22 -2.61 3.01
C GLY A 246 30.82 -1.99 4.36
N SER A 247 29.68 -1.29 4.43
CA SER A 247 29.12 -0.76 5.69
C SER A 247 27.95 -1.61 6.21
N GLN A 248 27.44 -1.27 7.40
CA GLN A 248 26.29 -1.93 8.02
C GLN A 248 25.09 -0.99 8.11
N ALA A 249 23.93 -1.46 7.64
CA ALA A 249 22.67 -0.79 7.80
C ALA A 249 22.13 -1.10 9.19
N ASN A 250 21.70 -0.07 9.92
CA ASN A 250 21.10 -0.19 11.24
C ASN A 250 19.65 0.30 11.18
N LEU A 251 18.71 -0.64 11.11
CA LEU A 251 17.28 -0.36 11.08
C LEU A 251 16.75 -0.40 12.51
N GLN A 252 15.91 0.56 12.89
CA GLN A 252 15.41 0.64 14.26
C GLN A 252 14.02 1.29 14.29
N CYS A 253 13.17 0.74 15.14
CA CYS A 253 11.87 1.30 15.49
C CYS A 253 11.86 1.82 16.93
N GLU A 254 10.85 2.63 17.26
CA GLU A 254 10.65 3.09 18.63
C GLU A 254 10.30 1.94 19.57
N LYS A 255 10.41 2.18 20.88
CA LYS A 255 10.19 1.14 21.89
C LYS A 255 8.80 0.50 21.74
N GLY A 256 8.76 -0.82 21.63
CA GLY A 256 7.52 -1.59 21.51
C GLY A 256 7.03 -1.78 20.07
N GLN A 257 7.67 -1.14 19.09
CA GLN A 257 7.43 -1.38 17.68
C GLN A 257 8.41 -2.42 17.12
N VAL A 258 8.03 -3.02 16.00
CA VAL A 258 8.83 -3.97 15.22
C VAL A 258 8.96 -3.50 13.78
N LEU A 259 10.06 -3.89 13.15
CA LEU A 259 10.36 -3.66 11.75
C LEU A 259 9.44 -4.50 10.86
N VAL A 260 8.91 -3.86 9.83
CA VAL A 260 8.22 -4.50 8.70
C VAL A 260 8.92 -4.05 7.43
N ILE A 261 9.69 -4.96 6.86
CA ILE A 261 10.44 -4.76 5.63
C ILE A 261 9.49 -4.87 4.45
N HIS A 262 9.38 -3.75 3.76
CA HIS A 262 8.64 -3.56 2.52
C HIS A 262 9.50 -4.01 1.34
N GLY A 263 10.78 -3.66 1.39
CA GLY A 263 11.79 -4.43 0.70
C GLY A 263 13.13 -3.75 0.62
N ALA A 264 14.01 -4.32 -0.20
CA ALA A 264 15.38 -3.90 -0.29
C ALA A 264 16.00 -4.19 -1.65
N ASP A 265 17.04 -3.43 -1.98
CA ASP A 265 17.88 -3.63 -3.14
C ASP A 265 19.35 -3.45 -2.79
N TYR A 266 20.15 -4.46 -3.06
CA TYR A 266 21.60 -4.35 -3.06
C TYR A 266 22.08 -4.26 -4.50
N GLY A 267 22.64 -3.12 -4.87
CA GLY A 267 22.89 -2.80 -6.27
C GLY A 267 23.33 -1.36 -6.51
N ARG A 268 22.93 -0.79 -7.65
CA ARG A 268 23.15 0.62 -7.99
C ARG A 268 22.14 1.07 -9.04
N HIS A 269 21.49 2.20 -8.76
CA HIS A 269 20.47 2.84 -9.61
C HIS A 269 20.80 4.26 -10.04
N ASP A 270 21.85 4.84 -9.48
CA ASP A 270 22.31 6.17 -9.86
C ASP A 270 23.83 6.34 -9.67
N LYS A 271 24.37 7.42 -10.25
CA LYS A 271 25.82 7.71 -10.23
C LYS A 271 26.28 8.49 -8.98
N THR A 272 25.35 8.92 -8.14
CA THR A 272 25.58 9.88 -7.05
C THR A 272 25.56 9.23 -5.68
N THR A 273 24.66 8.27 -5.44
CA THR A 273 24.54 7.54 -4.19
C THR A 273 25.80 6.74 -3.94
N CYS A 274 26.39 6.91 -2.75
CA CYS A 274 27.63 6.26 -2.36
C CYS A 274 28.79 6.47 -3.35
N SER A 275 28.86 7.63 -4.00
CA SER A 275 29.89 7.93 -5.03
C SER A 275 31.18 8.55 -4.48
N ALA A 276 31.17 9.05 -3.24
CA ALA A 276 32.30 9.77 -2.65
C ALA A 276 33.57 8.90 -2.65
N GLY A 277 34.64 9.43 -3.27
CA GLY A 277 35.94 8.75 -3.37
C GLY A 277 35.99 7.54 -4.32
N ARG A 278 34.95 7.31 -5.12
CA ARG A 278 34.88 6.17 -6.04
C ARG A 278 35.29 6.57 -7.47
N PRO A 279 36.09 5.73 -8.17
CA PRO A 279 36.40 5.96 -9.59
C PRO A 279 35.13 5.98 -10.45
N ALA A 280 35.08 6.84 -11.46
CA ALA A 280 33.92 6.96 -12.35
C ALA A 280 33.55 5.63 -13.04
N SER A 281 34.52 4.73 -13.26
CA SER A 281 34.28 3.39 -13.81
C SER A 281 33.39 2.52 -12.92
N GLN A 282 33.46 2.67 -11.60
CA GLN A 282 32.66 1.90 -10.64
C GLN A 282 31.22 2.42 -10.49
N LEU A 283 30.88 3.54 -11.14
CA LEU A 283 29.59 4.23 -11.00
C LEU A 283 28.76 4.22 -12.30
N GLN A 284 29.25 3.63 -13.39
CA GLN A 284 28.56 3.69 -14.70
C GLN A 284 27.35 2.76 -14.79
N VAL A 285 27.43 1.56 -14.20
CA VAL A 285 26.34 0.58 -14.26
C VAL A 285 25.30 0.93 -13.21
N VAL A 286 24.20 1.52 -13.66
CA VAL A 286 23.08 2.00 -12.82
C VAL A 286 21.79 1.20 -13.02
N GLN A 287 21.89 0.03 -13.65
CA GLN A 287 20.79 -0.92 -13.76
C GLN A 287 21.27 -2.22 -13.14
N CYS A 288 21.55 -2.16 -11.84
CA CYS A 288 22.12 -3.25 -11.07
C CYS A 288 21.29 -3.51 -9.84
N SER A 289 20.76 -4.74 -9.72
CA SER A 289 19.90 -5.17 -8.62
C SER A 289 20.15 -6.64 -8.30
N SER A 290 20.14 -6.96 -7.01
CA SER A 290 20.05 -8.35 -6.55
C SER A 290 18.60 -8.74 -6.33
N GLN A 291 18.17 -9.84 -6.96
CA GLN A 291 16.78 -10.32 -6.89
C GLN A 291 16.38 -10.86 -5.51
N THR A 292 17.35 -11.15 -4.64
CA THR A 292 17.13 -11.75 -3.32
C THR A 292 17.17 -10.74 -2.17
N SER A 293 17.46 -9.47 -2.45
CA SER A 293 17.68 -8.46 -1.41
C SER A 293 16.51 -8.32 -0.44
N THR A 294 15.28 -8.21 -0.95
CA THR A 294 14.08 -8.11 -0.11
C THR A 294 13.92 -9.31 0.82
N SER A 295 14.01 -10.54 0.30
CA SER A 295 13.81 -11.74 1.13
C SER A 295 14.89 -11.88 2.20
N VAL A 296 16.14 -11.58 1.87
CA VAL A 296 17.27 -11.66 2.81
C VAL A 296 17.11 -10.65 3.95
N VAL A 297 16.73 -9.40 3.64
CA VAL A 297 16.52 -8.36 4.66
C VAL A 297 15.26 -8.65 5.48
N ALA A 298 14.17 -9.07 4.85
CA ALA A 298 12.93 -9.42 5.53
C ALA A 298 13.12 -10.57 6.52
N GLU A 299 13.77 -11.67 6.10
CA GLU A 299 14.09 -12.80 6.98
C GLU A 299 14.99 -12.39 8.14
N SER A 300 15.91 -11.46 7.90
CA SER A 300 16.84 -10.97 8.91
C SER A 300 16.19 -10.01 9.92
N CYS A 301 15.23 -9.18 9.49
CA CYS A 301 14.81 -8.00 10.24
C CYS A 301 13.33 -7.98 10.68
N ASN A 302 12.41 -8.67 9.98
CA ASN A 302 10.98 -8.61 10.33
C ASN A 302 10.73 -9.08 11.76
N GLY A 303 9.82 -8.38 12.46
CA GLY A 303 9.44 -8.71 13.83
C GLY A 303 10.46 -8.31 14.90
N LYS A 304 11.62 -7.75 14.52
CA LYS A 304 12.61 -7.21 15.47
C LYS A 304 12.41 -5.72 15.68
N ASN A 305 12.70 -5.22 16.88
CA ASN A 305 12.73 -3.78 17.14
C ASN A 305 13.91 -3.07 16.46
N SER A 306 15.04 -3.77 16.33
CA SER A 306 16.22 -3.31 15.62
C SER A 306 16.89 -4.45 14.86
N CYS A 307 17.58 -4.10 13.77
CA CYS A 307 18.25 -5.05 12.90
C CYS A 307 19.52 -4.42 12.31
N THR A 308 20.62 -5.17 12.32
CA THR A 308 21.86 -4.77 11.64
C THR A 308 22.15 -5.74 10.51
N ILE A 309 22.36 -5.22 9.30
CA ILE A 309 22.69 -6.02 8.11
C ILE A 309 23.84 -5.42 7.33
N SER A 310 24.81 -6.25 6.96
CA SER A 310 25.98 -5.82 6.18
C SER A 310 25.61 -5.65 4.71
N ALA A 311 25.85 -4.47 4.14
CA ALA A 311 25.74 -4.23 2.70
C ALA A 311 26.97 -4.84 2.01
N SER A 312 26.94 -6.14 1.72
CA SER A 312 28.10 -6.84 1.16
C SER A 312 27.72 -8.00 0.23
N ASN A 313 28.67 -8.35 -0.65
CA ASN A 313 28.54 -9.48 -1.57
C ASN A 313 28.40 -10.83 -0.85
N SER A 314 28.89 -10.94 0.39
CA SER A 314 28.72 -12.14 1.21
C SER A 314 27.28 -12.36 1.69
N VAL A 315 26.47 -11.30 1.76
CA VAL A 315 25.07 -11.37 2.20
C VAL A 315 24.14 -11.48 0.98
N PHE A 316 24.41 -10.70 -0.07
CA PHE A 316 23.48 -10.53 -1.21
C PHE A 316 23.96 -11.11 -2.54
N GLY A 317 25.18 -11.67 -2.60
CA GLY A 317 25.88 -11.93 -3.86
C GLY A 317 26.40 -10.65 -4.50
N ASP A 318 27.12 -10.79 -5.64
CA ASP A 318 27.57 -9.64 -6.44
C ASP A 318 26.73 -9.53 -7.73
N PRO A 319 25.69 -8.68 -7.76
CA PRO A 319 24.82 -8.54 -8.93
C PRO A 319 25.49 -7.83 -10.12
N CYS A 320 26.57 -7.09 -9.90
CA CYS A 320 27.28 -6.35 -10.95
C CYS A 320 28.76 -6.18 -10.61
N PHE A 321 29.56 -7.18 -10.95
CA PHE A 321 30.99 -7.19 -10.68
C PHE A 321 31.71 -5.93 -11.18
N GLY A 322 32.58 -5.36 -10.35
CA GLY A 322 33.34 -4.13 -10.65
C GLY A 322 32.56 -2.83 -10.45
N THR A 323 31.26 -2.90 -10.17
CA THR A 323 30.43 -1.74 -9.80
C THR A 323 30.35 -1.66 -8.29
N TYR A 324 30.60 -0.47 -7.74
CA TYR A 324 30.45 -0.24 -6.30
C TYR A 324 28.96 -0.14 -5.98
N LYS A 325 28.46 -0.88 -5.00
CA LYS A 325 27.02 -0.98 -4.73
C LYS A 325 26.61 -0.24 -3.45
N TYR A 326 25.32 -0.21 -3.21
CA TYR A 326 24.71 0.17 -1.94
C TYR A 326 23.48 -0.68 -1.68
N LEU A 327 23.16 -0.87 -0.40
CA LEU A 327 21.91 -1.45 0.06
C LEU A 327 20.92 -0.32 0.34
N GLU A 328 19.80 -0.34 -0.35
CA GLU A 328 18.62 0.48 -0.04
C GLU A 328 17.57 -0.41 0.63
N VAL A 329 17.01 0.03 1.76
CA VAL A 329 15.94 -0.68 2.48
C VAL A 329 14.80 0.27 2.76
N VAL A 330 13.59 -0.16 2.42
CA VAL A 330 12.33 0.52 2.72
C VAL A 330 11.56 -0.31 3.75
N TYR A 331 11.10 0.33 4.82
CA TYR A 331 10.41 -0.35 5.91
C TYR A 331 9.42 0.56 6.64
N THR A 332 8.52 -0.03 7.42
CA THR A 332 7.69 0.65 8.41
C THR A 332 7.92 0.07 9.79
N CYS A 333 7.47 0.82 10.80
CA CYS A 333 7.44 0.37 12.19
C CYS A 333 5.99 0.20 12.63
N GLN A 334 5.67 -0.94 13.25
CA GLN A 334 4.34 -1.23 13.77
C GLN A 334 4.41 -1.84 15.17
N PHE A 335 3.37 -1.65 15.97
CA PHE A 335 3.23 -2.35 17.23
C PHE A 335 2.68 -3.75 17.02
N GLN A 336 3.22 -4.71 17.76
CA GLN A 336 2.69 -6.06 17.88
C GLN A 336 2.35 -6.34 19.34
N SER A 337 1.12 -6.76 19.58
CA SER A 337 0.66 -7.15 20.91
C SER A 337 0.22 -8.61 20.90
N ALA A 338 0.70 -9.41 21.84
CA ALA A 338 0.21 -10.76 22.08
C ALA A 338 -0.39 -10.84 23.49
N THR A 339 -1.68 -11.16 23.58
CA THR A 339 -2.42 -11.26 24.83
C THR A 339 -3.01 -12.66 24.99
N CYS A 340 -2.63 -13.36 26.06
CA CYS A 340 -3.08 -14.74 26.29
C CYS A 340 -4.59 -14.84 26.54
N GLU A 341 -5.18 -15.98 26.16
CA GLU A 341 -6.59 -16.28 26.41
C GLU A 341 -6.96 -16.12 27.90
N GLY A 342 -8.03 -15.38 28.17
CA GLY A 342 -8.48 -15.00 29.51
C GLY A 342 -8.01 -13.62 29.99
N SER A 343 -7.02 -13.02 29.31
CA SER A 343 -6.50 -11.69 29.63
C SER A 343 -7.12 -10.59 28.77
N GLN A 344 -6.82 -9.32 29.09
CA GLN A 344 -7.24 -8.15 28.32
C GLN A 344 -6.03 -7.50 27.62
N ALA A 345 -6.18 -7.28 26.32
CA ALA A 345 -5.23 -6.52 25.52
C ALA A 345 -5.50 -5.03 25.73
N ASN A 346 -4.46 -4.26 26.00
CA ASN A 346 -4.53 -2.81 26.15
C ASN A 346 -3.66 -2.18 25.07
N LEU A 347 -4.30 -1.69 24.01
CA LEU A 347 -3.65 -0.99 22.90
C LEU A 347 -3.71 0.51 23.19
N GLN A 348 -2.60 1.22 22.99
CA GLN A 348 -2.52 2.65 23.32
C GLN A 348 -1.52 3.37 22.43
N CYS A 349 -1.88 4.58 22.04
CA CYS A 349 -1.03 5.52 21.32
C CYS A 349 -0.64 6.72 22.18
N GLU A 350 0.38 7.45 21.76
CA GLU A 350 0.76 8.70 22.42
C GLU A 350 -0.32 9.78 22.26
N LYS A 351 -0.22 10.86 23.03
CA LYS A 351 -1.23 11.91 23.04
C LYS A 351 -1.35 12.56 21.67
N GLY A 352 -2.57 12.57 21.12
CA GLY A 352 -2.88 13.18 19.83
C GLY A 352 -2.84 12.20 18.66
N GLN A 353 -2.48 10.94 18.90
CA GLN A 353 -2.50 9.87 17.90
C GLN A 353 -3.71 8.94 18.09
N VAL A 354 -4.06 8.23 17.03
CA VAL A 354 -5.11 7.20 17.02
C VAL A 354 -4.60 5.82 16.61
N LEU A 355 -5.26 4.79 17.12
CA LEU A 355 -5.01 3.39 16.77
C LEU A 355 -5.48 3.11 15.34
N VAL A 356 -4.61 2.43 14.59
CA VAL A 356 -4.89 1.85 13.28
C VAL A 356 -4.53 0.37 13.32
N ILE A 357 -5.54 -0.48 13.28
CA ILE A 357 -5.39 -1.94 13.28
C ILE A 357 -5.13 -2.43 11.84
N HIS A 358 -4.01 -3.11 11.64
CA HIS A 358 -3.62 -3.73 10.36
C HIS A 358 -4.02 -5.20 10.30
N GLY A 359 -3.97 -5.90 11.44
CA GLY A 359 -4.30 -7.31 11.53
C GLY A 359 -4.57 -7.73 12.96
N ALA A 360 -5.41 -8.73 13.15
CA ALA A 360 -5.52 -9.41 14.43
C ALA A 360 -5.86 -10.88 14.27
N ASN A 361 -5.38 -11.70 15.19
CA ASN A 361 -5.65 -13.11 15.23
C ASN A 361 -5.90 -13.58 16.66
N TYR A 362 -7.12 -13.99 16.97
CA TYR A 362 -7.40 -14.80 18.14
C TYR A 362 -7.27 -16.28 17.76
N GLY A 363 -6.27 -16.95 18.30
CA GLY A 363 -5.92 -18.31 17.92
C GLY A 363 -4.54 -18.71 18.44
N ARG A 364 -3.77 -19.42 17.60
CA ARG A 364 -2.38 -19.79 17.90
C ARG A 364 -1.62 -19.99 16.59
N ARG A 365 -0.47 -19.32 16.46
CA ARG A 365 0.45 -19.39 15.32
C ARG A 365 1.80 -20.04 15.64
N ASP A 366 2.12 -20.17 16.92
CA ASP A 366 3.36 -20.79 17.38
C ASP A 366 3.20 -21.52 18.73
N LYS A 367 4.21 -22.31 19.12
CA LYS A 367 4.21 -23.14 20.33
C LYS A 367 4.71 -22.40 21.59
N THR A 368 5.29 -21.22 21.42
CA THR A 368 6.05 -20.49 22.46
C THR A 368 5.26 -19.35 23.10
N THR A 369 4.46 -18.64 22.31
CA THR A 369 3.63 -17.54 22.76
C THR A 369 2.55 -18.06 23.70
N CYS A 370 2.47 -17.45 24.89
CA CYS A 370 1.51 -17.83 25.92
C CYS A 370 1.56 -19.34 26.27
N SER A 371 2.77 -19.90 26.40
CA SER A 371 3.00 -21.34 26.65
C SER A 371 3.27 -21.69 28.12
N ASP A 372 3.61 -20.72 28.94
CA ASP A 372 3.98 -20.93 30.35
C ASP A 372 2.89 -21.67 31.13
N GLY A 373 3.28 -22.79 31.75
CA GLY A 373 2.40 -23.64 32.56
C GLY A 373 1.32 -24.41 31.77
N ARG A 374 1.37 -24.40 30.43
CA ARG A 374 0.37 -25.06 29.60
C ARG A 374 0.78 -26.49 29.22
N PRO A 375 -0.14 -27.47 29.29
CA PRO A 375 0.12 -28.83 28.80
C PRO A 375 0.49 -28.82 27.31
N ALA A 376 1.43 -29.67 26.91
CA ALA A 376 1.88 -29.77 25.52
C ALA A 376 0.73 -30.05 24.53
N SER A 377 -0.34 -30.73 24.96
CA SER A 377 -1.54 -30.98 24.15
C SER A 377 -2.27 -29.70 23.73
N GLN A 378 -2.26 -28.66 24.57
CA GLN A 378 -2.92 -27.38 24.30
C GLN A 378 -2.09 -26.46 23.38
N LEU A 379 -0.84 -26.83 23.08
CA LEU A 379 0.11 -26.04 22.29
C LEU A 379 0.40 -26.62 20.91
N GLN A 380 -0.12 -27.82 20.57
CA GLN A 380 0.22 -28.49 19.31
C GLN A 380 -0.38 -27.80 18.08
N VAL A 381 -1.60 -27.28 18.18
CA VAL A 381 -2.31 -26.69 17.04
C VAL A 381 -1.87 -25.24 16.85
N VAL A 382 -0.90 -25.04 15.96
CA VAL A 382 -0.33 -23.71 15.64
C VAL A 382 -0.85 -23.11 14.34
N GLN A 383 -1.85 -23.74 13.74
CA GLN A 383 -2.55 -23.20 12.57
C GLN A 383 -4.00 -22.90 12.98
N CYS A 384 -4.13 -22.13 14.06
CA CYS A 384 -5.41 -21.75 14.63
C CYS A 384 -5.62 -20.25 14.46
N SER A 385 -6.71 -19.87 13.79
CA SER A 385 -7.01 -18.47 13.54
C SER A 385 -8.51 -18.22 13.46
N SER A 386 -8.99 -17.19 14.15
CA SER A 386 -10.37 -16.73 14.03
C SER A 386 -10.53 -15.75 12.87
N GLN A 387 -11.55 -15.99 12.04
CA GLN A 387 -11.87 -15.19 10.85
C GLN A 387 -12.27 -13.75 11.16
N THR A 388 -12.87 -13.54 12.32
CA THR A 388 -13.48 -12.26 12.68
C THR A 388 -12.55 -11.38 13.49
N SER A 389 -11.37 -11.87 13.90
CA SER A 389 -10.48 -11.15 14.81
C SER A 389 -10.12 -9.75 14.32
N THR A 390 -9.56 -9.61 13.12
CA THR A 390 -9.22 -8.28 12.57
C THR A 390 -10.42 -7.35 12.56
N LYS A 391 -11.58 -7.81 12.06
CA LYS A 391 -12.81 -7.00 12.01
C LYS A 391 -13.26 -6.55 13.40
N VAL A 392 -13.35 -7.48 14.35
CA VAL A 392 -13.80 -7.21 15.72
C VAL A 392 -12.86 -6.24 16.43
N VAL A 393 -11.54 -6.40 16.27
CA VAL A 393 -10.56 -5.48 16.87
C VAL A 393 -10.62 -4.11 16.18
N ALA A 394 -10.64 -4.06 14.84
CA ALA A 394 -10.69 -2.83 14.07
C ALA A 394 -11.96 -2.01 14.38
N GLU A 395 -13.15 -2.62 14.33
CA GLU A 395 -14.43 -1.96 14.65
C GLU A 395 -14.44 -1.39 16.09
N ARG A 396 -13.73 -2.05 17.02
CA ARG A 396 -13.69 -1.62 18.41
C ARG A 396 -12.61 -0.57 18.68
N CYS A 397 -11.50 -0.60 17.97
CA CYS A 397 -10.28 0.13 18.34
C CYS A 397 -9.87 1.24 17.36
N ASN A 398 -10.19 1.15 16.07
CA ASN A 398 -9.75 2.15 15.09
C ASN A 398 -10.26 3.56 15.45
N GLY A 399 -9.41 4.57 15.25
CA GLY A 399 -9.73 5.97 15.52
C GLY A 399 -9.74 6.35 17.01
N LYS A 400 -9.45 5.41 17.92
CA LYS A 400 -9.34 5.68 19.36
C LYS A 400 -7.88 5.84 19.75
N ASN A 401 -7.59 6.67 20.75
CA ASN A 401 -6.25 6.77 21.33
C ASN A 401 -5.87 5.52 22.16
N SER A 402 -6.85 4.86 22.76
CA SER A 402 -6.66 3.62 23.51
C SER A 402 -7.85 2.68 23.33
N CYS A 403 -7.58 1.37 23.44
CA CYS A 403 -8.58 0.33 23.30
C CYS A 403 -8.26 -0.87 24.19
N THR A 404 -9.27 -1.34 24.92
CA THR A 404 -9.20 -2.58 25.70
C THR A 404 -10.11 -3.64 25.10
N ILE A 405 -9.56 -4.83 24.87
CA ILE A 405 -10.30 -5.98 24.34
C ILE A 405 -9.92 -7.28 25.04
N SER A 406 -10.92 -8.07 25.45
CA SER A 406 -10.71 -9.36 26.10
C SER A 406 -10.36 -10.45 25.09
N ALA A 407 -9.20 -11.10 25.26
CA ALA A 407 -8.79 -12.25 24.47
C ALA A 407 -9.57 -13.49 24.94
N SER A 408 -10.78 -13.71 24.41
CA SER A 408 -11.67 -14.76 24.92
C SER A 408 -12.63 -15.30 23.85
N ASN A 409 -13.06 -16.55 24.07
CA ASN A 409 -14.06 -17.21 23.24
C ASN A 409 -15.39 -16.45 23.13
N SER A 410 -15.77 -15.67 24.15
CA SER A 410 -17.01 -14.87 24.11
C SER A 410 -16.93 -13.68 23.17
N VAL A 411 -15.72 -13.19 22.86
CA VAL A 411 -15.50 -12.06 21.95
C VAL A 411 -15.26 -12.54 20.52
N PHE A 412 -14.47 -13.60 20.35
CA PHE A 412 -13.95 -14.02 19.04
C PHE A 412 -14.45 -15.38 18.55
N GLY A 413 -15.27 -16.07 19.34
CA GLY A 413 -15.56 -17.50 19.16
C GLY A 413 -14.38 -18.40 19.54
N ASP A 414 -14.57 -19.71 19.47
CA ASP A 414 -13.49 -20.69 19.67
C ASP A 414 -13.06 -21.32 18.33
N PRO A 415 -12.00 -20.79 17.68
CA PRO A 415 -11.53 -21.32 16.40
C PRO A 415 -10.86 -22.70 16.50
N CYS A 416 -10.45 -23.14 17.69
CA CYS A 416 -9.75 -24.41 17.88
C CYS A 416 -9.93 -24.95 19.30
N VAL A 417 -11.06 -25.64 19.52
CA VAL A 417 -11.43 -26.22 20.82
C VAL A 417 -10.31 -27.10 21.39
N GLY A 418 -9.99 -26.91 22.67
CA GLY A 418 -8.94 -27.66 23.37
C GLY A 418 -7.52 -27.13 23.16
N THR A 419 -7.33 -26.13 22.29
CA THR A 419 -6.08 -25.39 22.13
C THR A 419 -6.15 -24.10 22.93
N TYR A 420 -5.10 -23.83 23.71
CA TYR A 420 -5.00 -22.56 24.44
C TYR A 420 -4.59 -21.46 23.45
N LYS A 421 -5.33 -20.35 23.41
CA LYS A 421 -5.18 -19.31 22.38
C LYS A 421 -4.51 -18.05 22.94
N TYR A 422 -4.23 -17.11 22.04
CA TYR A 422 -3.89 -15.74 22.33
C TYR A 422 -4.44 -14.83 21.23
N LEU A 423 -4.69 -13.57 21.59
CA LEU A 423 -5.00 -12.49 20.66
C LEU A 423 -3.69 -11.81 20.28
N GLU A 424 -3.30 -11.94 19.02
CA GLU A 424 -2.24 -11.16 18.38
C GLU A 424 -2.87 -9.97 17.66
N VAL A 425 -2.30 -8.78 17.79
CA VAL A 425 -2.76 -7.55 17.12
C VAL A 425 -1.57 -6.78 16.56
N ASP A 426 -1.61 -6.53 15.25
CA ASP A 426 -0.69 -5.66 14.51
C ASP A 426 -1.36 -4.29 14.31
N TYR A 427 -0.72 -3.21 14.76
CA TYR A 427 -1.30 -1.87 14.66
C TYR A 427 -0.23 -0.76 14.58
N THR A 428 -0.63 0.42 14.10
CA THR A 428 0.17 1.64 14.16
C THR A 428 -0.55 2.75 14.93
N CYS A 429 0.20 3.78 15.33
CA CYS A 429 -0.33 5.01 15.87
C CYS A 429 -0.08 6.14 14.87
N GLN A 430 -1.13 6.86 14.49
CA GLN A 430 -1.09 7.92 13.48
C GLN A 430 -1.58 9.24 14.05
#